data_AF-A0A3S1U7A4-F1
#
_entry.id   AF-A0A3S1U7A4-F1
#
_cell.length_a   1.000
_cell.length_b   1.000
_cell.length_c   1.000
_cell.angle_alpha   90.00
_cell.angle_beta   90.00
_cell.angle_gamma   90.00
#
_symmetry.space_group_name_H-M   'P 1'
#
loop_
_entity.id
_entity.type
_entity.pdbx_description
1 polymer ?
#
loop_
_entity_poly.entity_id
_entity_poly.type
_entity_poly.pdbx_seq_one_letter_code
_entity_poly.pdbx_strand_id
1 'polypeptide(L)'
;ALDFSIPKEGAVLWSQSLAMFKDSKNKDMALKFIQYIMSPEGQARLATSSCYWGMPANTKAALTDDQKKVLRFDEQPGFLTRAQAYPAPNADLDKKMQDMWTEMLQAK
;
A
#
# COMPACT_ATOMS: atom_id res chain seq x y z
N ALA A 1 6.54 22.49 -3.44
CA ALA A 1 5.95 21.39 -2.65
C ALA A 1 6.19 20.09 -3.40
N LEU A 2 6.35 18.96 -2.70
CA LEU A 2 6.36 17.64 -3.33
C LEU A 2 4.92 17.25 -3.67
N ASP A 3 4.73 16.55 -4.79
CA ASP A 3 3.42 16.13 -5.31
C ASP A 3 3.55 14.74 -5.97
N PHE A 4 2.43 14.03 -6.18
CA PHE A 4 2.42 12.68 -6.77
C PHE A 4 1.30 12.50 -7.80
N SER A 5 1.47 11.58 -8.75
CA SER A 5 0.42 11.19 -9.71
C SER A 5 0.72 9.80 -10.28
N ILE A 6 -0.31 9.12 -10.81
CA ILE A 6 -0.13 7.88 -11.59
C ILE A 6 0.12 8.24 -13.07
N PRO A 7 1.25 7.81 -13.67
CA PRO A 7 1.55 8.05 -15.08
C PRO A 7 0.45 7.59 -16.04
N LYS A 8 0.45 8.15 -17.26
CA LYS A 8 -0.54 7.76 -18.30
C LYS A 8 -0.33 6.31 -18.77
N GLU A 9 0.90 5.80 -18.64
CA GLU A 9 1.31 4.43 -18.94
C GLU A 9 0.83 3.43 -17.88
N GLY A 10 0.42 3.93 -16.71
CA GLY A 10 0.00 3.12 -15.57
C GLY A 10 1.04 3.05 -14.45
N ALA A 11 0.66 2.38 -13.37
CA ALA A 11 1.52 2.12 -12.22
C ALA A 11 1.15 0.80 -11.55
N VAL A 12 2.04 0.32 -10.69
CA VAL A 12 1.79 -0.87 -9.89
C VAL A 12 0.91 -0.51 -8.69
N LEU A 13 -0.18 -1.25 -8.51
CA LEU A 13 -1.04 -1.26 -7.34
C LEU A 13 -0.64 -2.44 -6.46
N TRP A 14 -0.24 -2.15 -5.22
CA TRP A 14 -0.03 -3.18 -4.21
C TRP A 14 -0.98 -2.95 -3.03
N SER A 15 -1.37 -4.04 -2.39
CA SER A 15 -2.09 -4.03 -1.12
C SER A 15 -1.19 -4.56 -0.02
N GLN A 16 -1.19 -3.90 1.13
CA GLN A 16 -0.49 -4.38 2.31
C GLN A 16 -1.50 -4.84 3.36
N SER A 17 -1.14 -5.86 4.13
CA SER A 17 -1.97 -6.39 5.20
C SER A 17 -1.12 -6.70 6.42
N LEU A 18 -1.69 -6.52 7.60
CA LEU A 18 -1.08 -6.96 8.84
C LEU A 18 -1.34 -8.46 9.04
N ALA A 19 -0.30 -9.22 9.35
CA ALA A 19 -0.39 -10.61 9.72
C ALA A 19 0.19 -10.83 11.12
N MET A 20 -0.40 -11.74 11.88
CA MET A 20 0.15 -12.19 13.16
C MET A 20 0.88 -13.52 12.95
N PHE A 21 2.16 -13.56 13.31
CA PHE A 21 2.92 -14.81 13.28
C PHE A 21 2.32 -15.84 14.24
N LYS A 22 2.31 -17.12 13.79
CA LYS A 22 1.84 -18.26 14.58
C LYS A 22 2.51 -18.35 15.95
N ASP A 23 3.80 -18.01 16.01
CA ASP A 23 4.64 -18.12 17.21
C ASP A 23 4.76 -16.83 18.02
N SER A 24 3.93 -15.81 17.71
CA SER A 24 3.88 -14.58 18.50
C SER A 24 3.71 -14.89 19.99
N LYS A 25 4.57 -14.29 20.82
CA LYS A 25 4.52 -14.42 22.28
C LYS A 25 3.48 -13.50 22.94
N ASN A 26 2.87 -12.60 22.17
CA ASN A 26 1.89 -11.65 22.66
C ASN A 26 0.71 -11.51 21.69
N LYS A 27 -0.03 -12.61 21.49
CA LYS A 27 -1.12 -12.71 20.50
C LYS A 27 -2.27 -11.77 20.79
N ASP A 28 -2.64 -11.61 22.05
CA ASP A 28 -3.77 -10.75 22.44
C ASP A 28 -3.48 -9.28 22.12
N MET A 29 -2.27 -8.80 22.42
CA MET A 29 -1.87 -7.43 22.06
C MET A 29 -1.69 -7.25 20.57
N ALA A 30 -1.13 -8.24 19.87
CA ALA A 30 -1.02 -8.20 18.41
C ALA A 30 -2.42 -8.09 17.76
N LEU A 31 -3.39 -8.86 18.25
CA LEU A 31 -4.77 -8.78 17.78
C LEU A 31 -5.41 -7.41 18.07
N LYS A 32 -5.24 -6.87 19.28
CA LYS A 32 -5.72 -5.53 19.63
C LYS A 32 -5.11 -4.45 18.73
N PHE A 33 -3.82 -4.56 18.41
CA PHE A 33 -3.15 -3.64 17.49
C PHE A 33 -3.71 -3.74 16.07
N ILE A 34 -3.91 -4.96 15.54
CA ILE A 34 -4.55 -5.16 14.23
C ILE A 34 -5.95 -4.55 14.20
N GLN A 35 -6.76 -4.79 15.24
CA GLN A 35 -8.10 -4.22 15.36
C GLN A 35 -8.08 -2.69 15.37
N TYR A 36 -7.13 -2.08 16.09
CA TYR A 36 -6.95 -0.63 16.08
C TYR A 36 -6.57 -0.10 14.69
N ILE A 37 -5.57 -0.69 14.03
CA ILE A 37 -5.13 -0.24 12.71
C ILE A 37 -6.26 -0.36 11.68
N MET A 38 -7.15 -1.35 11.81
CA MET A 38 -8.29 -1.54 10.92
C MET A 38 -9.51 -0.67 11.27
N SER A 39 -9.51 0.04 12.41
CA SER A 39 -10.60 0.94 12.80
C SER A 39 -10.70 2.17 11.88
N PRO A 40 -11.84 2.89 11.87
CA PRO A 40 -11.97 4.18 11.20
C PRO A 40 -10.83 5.16 11.50
N GLU A 41 -10.46 5.29 12.76
CA GLU A 41 -9.42 6.20 13.25
C GLU A 41 -8.02 5.69 12.90
N GLY A 42 -7.77 4.39 13.04
CA GLY A 42 -6.49 3.77 12.70
C GLY A 42 -6.17 3.89 11.22
N GLN A 43 -7.15 3.64 10.35
CA GLN A 43 -6.99 3.77 8.90
C GLN A 43 -6.82 5.23 8.46
N ALA A 44 -7.54 6.17 9.07
CA ALA A 44 -7.33 7.59 8.79
C ALA A 44 -5.90 8.03 9.17
N ARG A 45 -5.43 7.65 10.37
CA ARG A 45 -4.07 7.95 10.83
C ARG A 45 -3.00 7.33 9.94
N LEU A 46 -3.19 6.08 9.52
CA LEU A 46 -2.25 5.40 8.65
C LEU A 46 -2.20 6.04 7.25
N ALA A 47 -3.35 6.33 6.66
CA ALA A 47 -3.46 6.92 5.31
C ALA A 47 -2.80 8.31 5.21
N THR A 48 -2.73 9.06 6.32
CA THR A 48 -2.19 10.42 6.35
C THR A 48 -0.89 10.53 7.16
N SER A 49 -0.19 9.41 7.37
CA SER A 49 1.10 9.43 8.06
C SER A 49 2.15 10.16 7.22
N SER A 50 3.09 10.84 7.88
CA SER A 50 4.15 11.59 7.17
C SER A 50 5.05 10.73 6.29
N CYS A 51 5.15 9.43 6.60
CA CYS A 51 5.96 8.46 5.86
C CYS A 51 5.15 7.53 4.95
N TYR A 52 3.81 7.69 4.90
CA TYR A 52 2.96 6.75 4.18
C TYR A 52 1.69 7.42 3.69
N TRP A 53 1.57 7.53 2.36
CA TRP A 53 0.38 8.03 1.69
C TRP A 53 -0.23 6.90 0.89
N GLY A 54 -1.30 6.31 1.44
CA GLY A 54 -1.97 5.16 0.85
C GLY A 54 -3.46 5.23 1.08
N MET A 55 -4.23 4.74 0.11
CA MET A 55 -5.69 4.69 0.23
C MET A 55 -6.09 3.75 1.38
N PRO A 56 -6.96 4.18 2.30
CA PRO A 56 -7.40 3.32 3.39
C PRO A 56 -8.20 2.13 2.85
N ALA A 57 -7.97 0.94 3.40
CA ALA A 57 -8.76 -0.24 3.06
C ALA A 57 -10.16 -0.20 3.68
N ASN A 58 -10.33 0.52 4.79
CA ASN A 58 -11.63 0.74 5.42
C ASN A 58 -12.34 1.94 4.81
N THR A 59 -13.47 1.68 4.16
CA THR A 59 -14.32 2.72 3.53
C THR A 59 -14.93 3.71 4.53
N LYS A 60 -14.86 3.41 5.83
CA LYS A 60 -15.30 4.27 6.93
C LYS A 60 -14.15 5.04 7.59
N ALA A 61 -12.96 5.08 6.99
CA ALA A 61 -11.84 5.84 7.54
C ALA A 61 -12.25 7.28 7.87
N ALA A 62 -11.95 7.73 9.09
CA ALA A 62 -12.36 9.02 9.64
C ALA A 62 -11.49 10.18 9.10
N LEU A 63 -11.51 10.37 7.78
CA LEU A 63 -10.74 11.39 7.06
C LEU A 63 -11.50 12.71 6.95
N THR A 64 -10.81 13.83 7.15
CA THR A 64 -11.30 15.18 6.83
C THR A 64 -11.31 15.41 5.32
N ASP A 65 -12.01 16.45 4.88
CA ASP A 65 -12.06 16.78 3.45
C ASP A 65 -10.70 17.22 2.90
N ASP A 66 -9.91 17.96 3.71
CA ASP A 66 -8.53 18.30 3.35
C ASP A 66 -7.65 17.05 3.18
N GLN A 67 -7.81 16.06 4.07
CA GLN A 67 -7.07 14.79 3.95
C GLN A 67 -7.49 14.01 2.70
N LYS A 68 -8.79 13.98 2.36
CA LYS A 68 -9.27 13.33 1.12
C LYS A 68 -8.73 14.02 -0.12
N LYS A 69 -8.60 15.36 -0.09
CA LYS A 69 -8.00 16.14 -1.17
C LYS A 69 -6.51 15.81 -1.33
N VAL A 70 -5.75 15.74 -0.23
CA VAL A 70 -4.33 15.32 -0.26
C VAL A 70 -4.18 13.91 -0.84
N LEU A 71 -5.10 13.00 -0.51
CA LEU A 71 -5.14 11.63 -1.03
C LEU A 71 -5.74 11.51 -2.45
N ARG A 72 -6.10 12.63 -3.08
CA ARG A 72 -6.65 12.72 -4.44
C ARG A 72 -7.84 11.80 -4.67
N PHE A 73 -8.77 11.73 -3.70
CA PHE A 73 -9.95 10.85 -3.74
C PHE A 73 -10.78 10.99 -5.03
N ASP A 74 -10.85 12.20 -5.58
CA ASP A 74 -11.53 12.54 -6.82
C ASP A 74 -10.83 12.00 -8.07
N GLU A 75 -9.50 11.83 -8.04
CA GLU A 75 -8.72 11.26 -9.15
C GLU A 75 -8.60 9.73 -9.09
N GLN A 76 -8.87 9.12 -7.93
CA GLN A 76 -8.72 7.67 -7.73
C GLN A 76 -9.42 6.80 -8.78
N PRO A 77 -10.65 7.10 -9.25
CA PRO A 77 -11.27 6.32 -10.32
C PRO A 77 -10.43 6.28 -11.59
N GLY A 78 -9.81 7.41 -11.97
CA GLY A 78 -8.93 7.47 -13.14
C GLY A 78 -7.57 6.81 -12.89
N PHE A 79 -7.05 6.88 -11.67
CA PHE A 79 -5.83 6.18 -11.27
C PHE A 79 -6.01 4.66 -11.33
N LEU A 80 -7.11 4.14 -10.81
CA LEU A 80 -7.39 2.71 -10.76
C LEU A 80 -7.60 2.08 -12.14
N THR A 81 -8.12 2.80 -13.14
CA THR A 81 -8.28 2.26 -14.51
C THR A 81 -6.95 1.99 -15.21
N ARG A 82 -5.87 2.63 -14.75
CA ARG A 82 -4.51 2.48 -15.32
C ARG A 82 -3.57 1.71 -14.40
N ALA A 83 -3.98 1.43 -13.17
CA ALA A 83 -3.17 0.70 -12.23
C ALA A 83 -3.24 -0.81 -12.49
N GLN A 84 -2.13 -1.51 -12.30
CA GLN A 84 -2.03 -2.96 -12.45
C GLN A 84 -1.64 -3.57 -11.12
N ALA A 85 -2.34 -4.62 -10.69
CA ALA A 85 -1.99 -5.31 -9.46
C ALA A 85 -0.54 -5.83 -9.54
N TYR A 86 0.18 -5.78 -8.42
CA TYR A 86 1.52 -6.36 -8.31
C TYR A 86 1.48 -7.82 -8.79
N PRO A 87 2.35 -8.22 -9.74
CA PRO A 87 2.31 -9.56 -10.29
C PRO A 87 2.63 -10.59 -9.20
N ALA A 88 1.92 -11.71 -9.21
CA ALA A 88 2.25 -12.88 -8.40
C ALA A 88 2.88 -13.96 -9.31
N PRO A 89 4.17 -13.84 -9.67
CA PRO A 89 4.84 -14.78 -10.56
C PRO A 89 4.95 -16.17 -9.92
N ASN A 90 5.09 -17.19 -10.75
CA ASN A 90 5.54 -18.50 -10.27
C ASN A 90 7.05 -18.44 -9.93
N ALA A 91 7.55 -19.48 -9.24
CA ALA A 91 8.94 -19.51 -8.76
C ALA A 91 9.97 -19.34 -9.89
N ASP A 92 9.71 -19.93 -11.06
CA ASP A 92 10.63 -19.85 -12.20
C ASP A 92 10.71 -18.42 -12.77
N LEU A 93 9.57 -17.75 -12.92
CA LEU A 93 9.52 -16.37 -13.41
C LEU A 93 10.10 -15.41 -12.37
N ASP A 94 9.78 -15.62 -11.08
CA ASP A 94 10.31 -14.80 -9.98
C ASP A 94 11.84 -14.86 -9.95
N LYS A 95 12.42 -16.06 -10.06
CA LYS A 95 13.88 -16.24 -10.15
C LYS A 95 14.48 -15.46 -11.31
N LYS A 96 13.89 -15.54 -12.51
CA LYS A 96 14.37 -14.79 -13.68
C LYS A 96 14.30 -13.27 -13.47
N MET A 97 13.25 -12.78 -12.80
CA MET A 97 13.11 -11.37 -12.46
C MET A 97 14.19 -10.93 -11.46
N GLN A 98 14.50 -11.76 -10.45
CA GLN A 98 15.57 -11.50 -9.49
C GLN A 98 16.97 -11.50 -10.14
N ASP A 99 17.24 -12.45 -11.03
CA ASP A 99 18.51 -12.53 -11.76
C ASP A 99 18.71 -11.25 -12.60
N MET A 100 17.68 -10.86 -13.38
CA MET A 100 17.70 -9.61 -14.17
C MET A 100 17.90 -8.36 -13.31
N TRP A 101 17.24 -8.28 -12.15
CA TRP A 101 17.39 -7.15 -11.23
C TRP A 101 18.82 -7.08 -10.67
N THR A 102 19.40 -8.23 -10.34
CA THR A 102 20.79 -8.32 -9.85
C THR A 102 21.78 -7.87 -10.90
N GLU A 103 21.60 -8.28 -12.16
CA GLU A 103 22.41 -7.81 -13.28
C GLU A 103 22.33 -6.29 -13.46
N MET A 104 21.13 -5.72 -13.43
CA MET A 104 20.93 -4.27 -13.55
C MET A 104 21.64 -3.50 -12.44
N LEU A 105 21.53 -3.96 -11.18
CA LEU A 105 22.22 -3.32 -10.05
C LEU A 105 23.74 -3.36 -10.15
N GLN A 106 24.29 -4.34 -10.87
CA GLN A 106 25.74 -4.52 -11.04
C GLN A 106 26.27 -3.88 -12.33
N ALA A 107 25.39 -3.46 -13.23
CA ALA A 107 25.77 -2.71 -14.42
C ALA A 107 26.38 -1.36 -14.01
N LYS A 108 27.59 -1.08 -14.51
CA LYS A 108 28.28 0.20 -14.32
C LYS A 108 27.97 1.17 -15.44
#